data_AF-A0A960N551-F1
#
_entry.id   AF-A0A960N551-F1
#
_cell.length_a   1.000
_cell.length_b   1.000
_cell.length_c   1.000
_cell.angle_alpha   90.00
_cell.angle_beta   90.00
_cell.angle_gamma   90.00
#
_symmetry.space_group_name_H-M   'P 1'
#
loop_
_entity.id
_entity.type
_entity.pdbx_description
1 polymer ?
#
loop_
_entity_poly.entity_id
_entity_poly.type
_entity_poly.pdbx_seq_one_letter_code
_entity_poly.pdbx_strand_id
1 'polypeptide(L)'
;TEFRDFPMPAIGPDGDLSFCATLSGPGSGGGRDKVMASTLSNSILSSRKSRDLAPGVGVGVVIQSFRPPIRNNPGVSTYEMTLRGPGITPFNRQAIFSGFGTQVLRTGIPIPSLDAGNGAPEALTFSEMTQKPNDANGLVGIAYRLRPKVAGVTATDDSGIILAVNNGTVSRFDAREGNVPTIQGIINLDAYGQFFGRVAQHDQNYYAHSGYMIPDGGGTPVQQCFSHQDFGATNYNVARQGAAAPLGSYRFSPEETASFRSLLGEGMVGSFGFVRARISRSGRSPSNEGIWREGQTIPRILKGEEFDAPGTFLQRILRVWPVGDDHLILLIKLSGPAVNSRNDCALAMLEAVDFENDDIPDYYNLKKLVREGDTVCDWDCPRIGAIQRVDVDPVNGHYAVVVSLTGSSARNQALLTGNAAVAHPNPPPGISDFTTLRRATLALRKGTLYNTPHAEATRLRSILMEPRIDRTGVGGKGLGQVINENGEVVLSLLFDDGAKELVKGKP
;
A
#
# COMPACT_ATOMS: atom_id res chain seq x y z
N THR A 1 32.74 -2.60 6.28
CA THR A 1 31.40 -2.84 6.85
C THR A 1 30.50 -3.29 5.73
N GLU A 2 29.70 -4.33 5.94
CA GLU A 2 28.85 -4.94 4.91
C GLU A 2 27.38 -4.84 5.29
N PHE A 3 26.48 -4.85 4.30
CA PHE A 3 25.04 -4.99 4.51
C PHE A 3 24.69 -6.47 4.61
N ARG A 4 23.85 -6.85 5.58
CA ARG A 4 23.46 -8.25 5.81
C ARG A 4 21.99 -8.54 5.49
N ASP A 5 21.09 -7.65 5.90
CA ASP A 5 19.65 -7.80 5.67
C ASP A 5 19.08 -6.55 5.07
N PHE A 6 18.13 -6.69 4.14
CA PHE A 6 17.49 -5.57 3.44
C PHE A 6 15.98 -5.58 3.65
N PRO A 7 15.49 -5.42 4.90
CA PRO A 7 14.06 -5.46 5.15
C PRO A 7 13.35 -4.29 4.44
N MET A 8 12.37 -4.66 3.62
CA MET A 8 11.43 -3.72 3.00
C MET A 8 12.12 -2.57 2.23
N PRO A 9 12.89 -2.88 1.17
CA PRO A 9 13.41 -1.86 0.28
C PRO A 9 12.23 -1.17 -0.44
N ALA A 10 12.45 0.06 -0.85
CA ALA A 10 11.51 0.83 -1.65
C ALA A 10 12.20 1.37 -2.90
N ILE A 11 11.52 1.30 -4.05
CA ILE A 11 11.98 1.83 -5.33
C ILE A 11 11.11 3.00 -5.77
N GLY A 12 11.77 4.06 -6.23
CA GLY A 12 11.14 5.27 -6.73
C GLY A 12 10.75 5.18 -8.20
N PRO A 13 9.91 6.11 -8.65
CA PRO A 13 9.57 6.27 -10.07
C PRO A 13 10.80 6.52 -10.95
N ASP A 14 11.83 7.16 -10.42
CA ASP A 14 13.13 7.37 -11.05
C ASP A 14 14.07 6.15 -10.99
N GLY A 15 13.59 5.03 -10.46
CA GLY A 15 14.36 3.79 -10.28
C GLY A 15 15.33 3.84 -9.10
N ASP A 16 15.39 4.93 -8.34
CA ASP A 16 16.27 5.02 -7.18
C ASP A 16 15.74 4.23 -5.99
N LEU A 17 16.68 3.59 -5.29
CA LEU A 17 16.40 2.73 -4.16
C LEU A 17 16.56 3.46 -2.85
N SER A 18 15.77 3.02 -1.89
CA SER A 18 15.83 3.41 -0.49
C SER A 18 15.63 2.17 0.36
N PHE A 19 16.53 1.89 1.30
CA PHE A 19 16.42 0.68 2.09
C PHE A 19 17.03 0.86 3.48
N CYS A 20 16.48 0.10 4.42
CA CYS A 20 17.12 -0.14 5.69
C CYS A 20 17.99 -1.39 5.60
N ALA A 21 19.13 -1.42 6.28
CA ALA A 21 19.91 -2.64 6.42
C ALA A 21 20.55 -2.81 7.81
N THR A 22 20.88 -4.06 8.15
CA THR A 22 21.76 -4.39 9.29
C THR A 22 23.22 -4.42 8.83
N LEU A 23 24.13 -3.91 9.67
CA LEU A 23 25.55 -3.78 9.35
C LEU A 23 26.42 -4.84 10.03
N SER A 24 27.31 -5.51 9.29
CA SER A 24 28.32 -6.44 9.80
C SER A 24 29.77 -6.00 9.50
N GLY A 25 30.72 -6.65 10.15
CA GLY A 25 32.16 -6.43 9.96
C GLY A 25 32.76 -5.29 10.79
N PRO A 26 34.03 -4.93 10.54
CA PRO A 26 34.72 -3.87 11.27
C PRO A 26 33.93 -2.55 11.27
N GLY A 27 33.87 -1.90 12.42
CA GLY A 27 33.14 -0.64 12.62
C GLY A 27 31.63 -0.78 12.79
N SER A 28 31.06 -1.99 12.71
CA SER A 28 29.68 -2.24 13.15
C SER A 28 29.67 -2.71 14.61
N GLY A 29 28.64 -2.32 15.36
CA GLY A 29 28.41 -2.73 16.74
C GLY A 29 27.95 -4.18 16.88
N GLY A 30 28.61 -5.11 16.18
CA GLY A 30 28.33 -6.56 16.22
C GLY A 30 26.98 -6.92 15.62
N GLY A 31 26.63 -6.37 14.45
CA GLY A 31 25.33 -6.64 13.79
C GLY A 31 24.15 -5.83 14.33
N ARG A 32 24.35 -5.05 15.40
CA ARG A 32 23.28 -4.25 16.03
C ARG A 32 23.03 -2.92 15.35
N ASP A 33 23.99 -2.45 14.57
CA ASP A 33 23.86 -1.17 13.90
C ASP A 33 22.99 -1.32 12.65
N LYS A 34 22.08 -0.37 12.49
CA LYS A 34 21.20 -0.26 11.33
C LYS A 34 21.66 0.89 10.46
N VAL A 35 21.36 0.83 9.18
CA VAL A 35 21.59 1.92 8.25
C VAL A 35 20.31 2.20 7.48
N MET A 36 20.06 3.48 7.21
CA MET A 36 19.16 3.92 6.14
C MET A 36 20.04 4.40 5.00
N ALA A 37 19.85 3.83 3.81
CA ALA A 37 20.67 4.13 2.64
C ALA A 37 19.82 4.37 1.40
N SER A 38 20.34 5.15 0.46
CA SER A 38 19.65 5.46 -0.80
C SER A 38 20.62 5.75 -1.95
N THR A 39 20.19 5.45 -3.18
CA THR A 39 20.96 5.66 -4.43
C THR A 39 20.77 7.04 -5.06
N LEU A 40 20.00 7.92 -4.41
CA LEU A 40 19.57 9.27 -4.83
C LEU A 40 20.62 10.24 -5.41
N SER A 41 21.90 9.90 -5.37
CA SER A 41 23.00 10.75 -5.79
C SER A 41 23.89 10.03 -6.79
N ASN A 42 23.35 9.66 -7.96
CA ASN A 42 23.98 9.27 -9.26
C ASN A 42 25.33 8.50 -9.27
N SER A 43 25.83 8.00 -8.14
CA SER A 43 27.07 7.22 -7.95
C SER A 43 27.43 7.00 -6.47
N ILE A 44 27.00 7.85 -5.54
CA ILE A 44 27.34 7.73 -4.11
C ILE A 44 26.12 7.26 -3.32
N LEU A 45 26.29 6.16 -2.58
CA LEU A 45 25.31 5.72 -1.60
C LEU A 45 25.25 6.73 -0.45
N SER A 46 24.19 7.53 -0.41
CA SER A 46 23.92 8.37 0.76
C SER A 46 23.39 7.48 1.88
N SER A 47 23.94 7.62 3.10
CA SER A 47 23.56 6.76 4.21
C SER A 47 23.64 7.45 5.58
N ARG A 48 22.82 6.96 6.51
CA ARG A 48 22.84 7.30 7.93
C ARG A 48 22.83 6.02 8.74
N LYS A 49 23.74 5.91 9.71
CA LYS A 49 23.82 4.77 10.61
C LYS A 49 23.09 5.09 11.91
N SER A 50 22.58 4.05 12.55
CA SER A 50 22.26 4.16 13.98
C SER A 50 23.51 4.63 14.70
N ARG A 51 23.32 5.50 15.70
CA ARG A 51 24.34 6.22 16.49
C ARG A 51 24.97 7.43 15.81
N ASP A 52 24.70 7.68 14.53
CA ASP A 52 25.02 8.99 13.94
C ASP A 52 24.20 10.08 14.62
N LEU A 53 24.74 11.31 14.63
CA LEU A 53 24.01 12.47 15.11
C LEU A 53 22.73 12.67 14.27
N ALA A 54 21.61 12.88 14.94
CA ALA A 54 20.35 13.18 14.28
C ALA A 54 20.37 14.63 13.79
N PRO A 55 20.16 14.88 12.47
CA PRO A 55 20.27 16.22 11.92
C PRO A 55 19.18 17.13 12.49
N GLY A 56 19.57 18.31 12.98
CA GLY A 56 18.63 19.34 13.44
C GLY A 56 17.91 19.08 14.77
N VAL A 57 18.21 17.99 15.50
CA VAL A 57 17.47 17.64 16.74
C VAL A 57 18.14 18.12 18.03
N GLY A 58 19.44 18.44 17.97
CA GLY A 58 20.21 18.95 19.12
C GLY A 58 21.52 18.20 19.33
N VAL A 59 22.41 18.80 20.12
CA VAL A 59 23.75 18.26 20.41
C VAL A 59 23.64 16.95 21.21
N GLY A 60 24.35 15.91 20.75
CA GLY A 60 24.39 14.61 21.42
C GLY A 60 23.16 13.71 21.21
N VAL A 61 22.17 14.16 20.45
CA VAL A 61 21.05 13.32 20.03
C VAL A 61 21.49 12.46 18.85
N VAL A 62 21.28 11.15 18.97
CA VAL A 62 21.67 10.17 17.96
C VAL A 62 20.50 9.34 17.48
N ILE A 63 20.66 8.73 16.31
CA ILE A 63 19.68 7.82 15.73
C ILE A 63 19.72 6.48 16.47
N GLN A 64 18.58 6.00 16.95
CA GLN A 64 18.46 4.68 17.57
C GLN A 64 18.11 3.60 16.53
N SER A 65 17.10 3.87 15.69
CA SER A 65 16.62 2.93 14.68
C SER A 65 15.83 3.63 13.59
N PHE A 66 15.63 2.94 12.47
CA PHE A 66 14.82 3.38 11.34
C PHE A 66 13.59 2.49 11.18
N ARG A 67 12.50 3.05 10.67
CA ARG A 67 11.42 2.29 10.01
C ARG A 67 11.72 2.18 8.50
N PRO A 68 11.15 1.18 7.80
CA PRO A 68 11.26 1.07 6.36
C PRO A 68 10.92 2.39 5.65
N PRO A 69 11.71 2.80 4.66
CA PRO A 69 11.48 4.05 3.96
C PRO A 69 10.28 3.97 3.03
N ILE A 70 9.79 5.14 2.66
CA ILE A 70 8.87 5.36 1.56
C ILE A 70 9.66 6.10 0.49
N ARG A 71 9.53 5.63 -0.75
CA ARG A 71 10.28 6.14 -1.88
C ARG A 71 9.34 6.22 -3.06
N ASN A 72 8.32 7.05 -2.94
CA ASN A 72 7.32 7.19 -4.00
C ASN A 72 7.53 8.50 -4.77
N ASN A 73 8.26 9.46 -4.19
CA ASN A 73 8.59 10.69 -4.89
C ASN A 73 9.96 10.66 -5.58
N PRO A 74 10.13 11.20 -6.80
CA PRO A 74 11.44 11.41 -7.40
C PRO A 74 12.36 12.23 -6.48
N GLY A 75 13.64 11.92 -6.45
CA GLY A 75 14.65 12.74 -5.76
C GLY A 75 14.59 12.80 -4.21
N VAL A 76 13.52 12.34 -3.56
CA VAL A 76 13.37 12.34 -2.09
C VAL A 76 12.92 11.00 -1.47
N SER A 77 13.60 10.54 -0.41
CA SER A 77 13.17 9.43 0.43
C SER A 77 12.60 9.94 1.74
N THR A 78 11.45 9.41 2.16
CA THR A 78 10.84 9.76 3.45
C THR A 78 10.88 8.57 4.38
N TYR A 79 11.29 8.77 5.64
CA TYR A 79 11.38 7.68 6.60
C TYR A 79 11.22 8.17 8.04
N GLU A 80 10.86 7.26 8.94
CA GLU A 80 10.74 7.53 10.37
C GLU A 80 11.99 7.02 11.09
N MET A 81 12.52 7.85 11.99
CA MET A 81 13.58 7.49 12.92
C MET A 81 13.04 7.44 14.36
N THR A 82 13.59 6.53 15.15
CA THR A 82 13.57 6.64 16.61
C THR A 82 14.89 7.24 17.08
N LEU A 83 14.81 8.20 17.99
CA LEU A 83 15.93 8.99 18.50
C LEU A 83 16.26 8.59 19.94
N ARG A 84 17.51 8.85 20.36
CA ARG A 84 17.97 8.72 21.75
C ARG A 84 19.03 9.77 22.07
N GLY A 85 19.19 10.11 23.34
CA GLY A 85 20.21 11.06 23.80
C GLY A 85 19.64 12.09 24.77
N PRO A 86 20.41 13.14 25.12
CA PRO A 86 19.98 14.20 26.02
C PRO A 86 18.67 14.85 25.54
N GLY A 87 17.72 15.06 26.46
CA GLY A 87 16.42 15.68 26.16
C GLY A 87 15.43 14.83 25.35
N ILE A 88 15.82 13.62 24.91
CA ILE A 88 14.91 12.68 24.24
C ILE A 88 14.18 11.84 25.29
N THR A 89 12.85 11.85 25.21
CA THR A 89 11.90 11.16 26.08
C THR A 89 11.00 10.26 25.23
N PRO A 90 10.18 9.36 25.85
CA PRO A 90 9.19 8.59 25.10
C PRO A 90 8.21 9.43 24.28
N PHE A 91 7.98 10.70 24.66
CA PHE A 91 7.04 11.61 24.01
C PHE A 91 7.62 12.37 22.82
N ASN A 92 8.94 12.43 22.65
CA ASN A 92 9.58 13.24 21.60
C ASN A 92 10.65 12.51 20.77
N ARG A 93 10.64 11.17 20.85
CA ARG A 93 11.65 10.30 20.22
C ARG A 93 11.35 9.87 18.79
N GLN A 94 10.14 10.09 18.28
CA GLN A 94 9.80 9.73 16.90
C GLN A 94 9.96 10.96 16.01
N ALA A 95 10.67 10.83 14.90
CA ALA A 95 10.87 11.90 13.94
C ALA A 95 10.72 11.38 12.51
N ILE A 96 10.07 12.17 11.67
CA ILE A 96 9.91 11.92 10.24
C ILE A 96 10.93 12.81 9.53
N PHE A 97 11.71 12.21 8.65
CA PHE A 97 12.72 12.89 7.86
C PHE A 97 12.46 12.70 6.37
N SER A 98 12.87 13.71 5.62
CA SER A 98 12.87 13.75 4.18
C SER A 98 14.32 13.95 3.70
N GLY A 99 14.75 13.09 2.76
CA GLY A 99 16.15 12.98 2.39
C GLY A 99 17.03 12.65 3.62
N PHE A 100 18.26 13.16 3.65
CA PHE A 100 19.23 12.87 4.71
C PHE A 100 19.48 14.02 5.70
N GLY A 101 18.63 15.05 5.71
CA GLY A 101 18.87 16.25 6.52
C GLY A 101 17.63 17.04 6.95
N THR A 102 16.48 16.87 6.27
CA THR A 102 15.31 17.72 6.53
C THR A 102 14.34 17.00 7.47
N GLN A 103 14.16 17.54 8.68
CA GLN A 103 13.13 17.04 9.60
C GLN A 103 11.77 17.54 9.11
N VAL A 104 10.85 16.62 8.83
CA VAL A 104 9.46 16.93 8.46
C VAL A 104 8.67 17.22 9.73
N LEU A 105 8.60 16.26 10.66
CA LEU A 105 7.90 16.39 11.94
C LEU A 105 8.61 15.60 13.03
N ARG A 106 8.39 15.97 14.28
CA ARG A 106 8.87 15.22 15.45
C ARG A 106 7.80 15.22 16.53
N THR A 107 7.62 14.09 17.21
CA THR A 107 6.76 14.04 18.38
C THR A 107 7.27 14.97 19.48
N GLY A 108 6.38 15.47 20.34
CA GLY A 108 6.74 16.43 21.40
C GLY A 108 7.29 17.77 20.92
N ILE A 109 7.19 18.08 19.62
CA ILE A 109 7.34 19.45 19.09
C ILE A 109 5.93 19.96 18.75
N PRO A 110 5.59 21.21 19.09
CA PRO A 110 4.33 21.82 18.70
C PRO A 110 4.15 21.83 17.18
N ILE A 111 2.93 21.59 16.70
CA ILE A 111 2.56 21.66 15.29
C ILE A 111 1.72 22.93 15.08
N PRO A 112 2.32 24.05 14.63
CA PRO A 112 1.64 25.36 14.62
C PRO A 112 0.37 25.39 13.78
N SER A 113 0.32 24.61 12.69
CA SER A 113 -0.87 24.52 11.83
C SER A 113 -2.09 23.93 12.54
N LEU A 114 -1.91 23.26 13.69
CA LEU A 114 -2.99 22.68 14.48
C LEU A 114 -3.44 23.57 15.66
N ASP A 115 -2.86 24.76 15.79
CA ASP A 115 -3.21 25.71 16.85
C ASP A 115 -4.61 26.29 16.61
N ALA A 116 -5.51 26.04 17.56
CA ALA A 116 -6.87 26.57 17.57
C ALA A 116 -7.02 27.81 18.48
N GLY A 117 -5.91 28.50 18.80
CA GLY A 117 -5.86 29.66 19.68
C GLY A 117 -5.49 29.35 21.14
N ASN A 118 -5.24 28.07 21.47
CA ASN A 118 -4.86 27.61 22.82
C ASN A 118 -3.40 27.14 22.89
N GLY A 119 -2.61 27.48 21.88
CA GLY A 119 -1.27 26.99 21.67
C GLY A 119 -1.23 25.83 20.68
N ALA A 120 -0.07 25.61 20.09
CA ALA A 120 0.14 24.55 19.13
C ALA A 120 0.26 23.18 19.85
N PRO A 121 -0.57 22.18 19.49
CA PRO A 121 -0.51 20.86 20.12
C PRO A 121 0.74 20.09 19.68
N GLU A 122 1.16 19.13 20.51
CA GLU A 122 2.30 18.25 20.22
C GLU A 122 1.82 16.88 19.76
N ALA A 123 2.43 16.31 18.72
CA ALA A 123 2.21 14.91 18.37
C ALA A 123 2.78 13.98 19.45
N LEU A 124 2.00 13.00 19.88
CA LEU A 124 2.39 11.89 20.74
C LEU A 124 3.00 10.73 19.94
N THR A 125 2.38 10.36 18.81
CA THR A 125 2.86 9.29 17.93
C THR A 125 2.45 9.53 16.49
N PHE A 126 3.25 8.99 15.57
CA PHE A 126 2.88 8.81 14.16
C PHE A 126 2.57 7.32 13.92
N SER A 127 1.34 7.05 13.46
CA SER A 127 0.82 5.68 13.31
C SER A 127 1.11 5.12 11.92
N GLU A 128 0.95 5.96 10.90
CA GLU A 128 1.21 5.61 9.51
C GLU A 128 1.74 6.83 8.76
N MET A 129 2.55 6.53 7.75
CA MET A 129 3.03 7.49 6.76
C MET A 129 2.82 6.89 5.38
N THR A 130 2.33 7.72 4.47
CA THR A 130 2.22 7.45 3.04
C THR A 130 2.75 8.62 2.23
N GLN A 131 3.06 8.36 0.96
CA GLN A 131 3.51 9.36 0.01
C GLN A 131 3.01 8.96 -1.38
N LYS A 132 2.51 9.94 -2.13
CA LYS A 132 2.12 9.74 -3.54
C LYS A 132 3.34 9.29 -4.38
N PRO A 133 3.14 8.39 -5.36
CA PRO A 133 4.01 8.25 -6.52
C PRO A 133 4.02 9.50 -7.43
N ASN A 134 5.19 10.09 -7.72
CA ASN A 134 5.33 11.25 -8.63
C ASN A 134 4.57 12.52 -8.20
N ASP A 135 4.75 12.94 -6.95
CA ASP A 135 4.21 14.23 -6.49
C ASP A 135 5.25 15.34 -6.60
N ALA A 136 5.04 16.30 -7.50
CA ALA A 136 5.91 17.47 -7.60
C ALA A 136 6.10 18.20 -6.24
N ASN A 137 5.09 18.16 -5.37
CA ASN A 137 5.13 18.79 -4.04
C ASN A 137 5.69 17.88 -2.94
N GLY A 138 5.82 16.58 -3.22
CA GLY A 138 6.35 15.58 -2.30
C GLY A 138 5.61 15.53 -0.97
N LEU A 139 4.29 15.54 -1.02
CA LEU A 139 3.43 15.47 0.16
C LEU A 139 3.50 14.10 0.82
N VAL A 140 3.57 14.11 2.13
CA VAL A 140 3.57 12.95 3.01
C VAL A 140 2.28 12.98 3.83
N GLY A 141 1.42 12.00 3.63
CA GLY A 141 0.25 11.76 4.46
C GLY A 141 0.64 11.10 5.78
N ILE A 142 0.22 11.68 6.90
CA ILE A 142 0.66 11.26 8.24
C ILE A 142 -0.57 11.13 9.14
N ALA A 143 -0.81 9.91 9.60
CA ALA A 143 -1.80 9.65 10.65
C ALA A 143 -1.15 9.83 12.03
N TYR A 144 -1.74 10.67 12.87
CA TYR A 144 -1.14 11.05 14.16
C TYR A 144 -2.08 10.84 15.35
N ARG A 145 -1.47 10.81 16.53
CA ARG A 145 -2.16 11.09 17.81
C ARG A 145 -1.45 12.25 18.50
N LEU A 146 -2.20 13.18 19.08
CA LEU A 146 -1.72 14.30 19.86
C LEU A 146 -1.52 13.91 21.33
N ARG A 147 -0.72 14.71 22.03
CA ARG A 147 -0.46 14.54 23.45
C ARG A 147 -1.62 15.08 24.28
N PRO A 148 -2.28 14.27 25.11
CA PRO A 148 -3.38 14.75 25.94
C PRO A 148 -2.92 15.83 26.92
N LYS A 149 -3.82 16.78 27.22
CA LYS A 149 -3.62 17.88 28.18
C LYS A 149 -2.50 18.87 27.81
N VAL A 150 -2.06 18.88 26.56
CA VAL A 150 -1.16 19.91 26.01
C VAL A 150 -1.96 20.77 25.06
N ALA A 151 -1.86 22.09 25.18
CA ALA A 151 -2.56 23.05 24.31
C ALA A 151 -4.09 22.81 24.18
N GLY A 152 -4.73 22.37 25.28
CA GLY A 152 -6.17 22.10 25.29
C GLY A 152 -6.60 20.78 24.66
N VAL A 153 -5.67 19.93 24.18
CA VAL A 153 -6.00 18.61 23.61
C VAL A 153 -6.69 17.72 24.65
N THR A 154 -7.85 17.21 24.27
CA THR A 154 -8.73 16.30 25.01
C THR A 154 -8.72 14.89 24.39
N ALA A 155 -9.45 13.94 24.98
CA ALA A 155 -9.57 12.59 24.41
C ALA A 155 -10.47 12.52 23.16
N THR A 156 -11.21 13.60 22.84
CA THR A 156 -12.16 13.67 21.73
C THR A 156 -11.66 14.57 20.60
N ASP A 157 -10.37 14.92 20.59
CA ASP A 157 -9.73 15.69 19.52
C ASP A 157 -8.23 15.36 19.40
N ASP A 158 -7.81 14.18 19.89
CA ASP A 158 -6.40 13.78 19.93
C ASP A 158 -5.94 12.95 18.73
N SER A 159 -6.75 12.74 17.70
CA SER A 159 -6.32 12.01 16.51
C SER A 159 -6.70 12.72 15.22
N GLY A 160 -6.00 12.40 14.13
CA GLY A 160 -6.27 13.00 12.83
C GLY A 160 -5.25 12.60 11.76
N ILE A 161 -5.42 13.22 10.59
CA ILE A 161 -4.54 13.11 9.43
C ILE A 161 -4.02 14.51 9.07
N ILE A 162 -2.72 14.61 8.80
CA ILE A 162 -2.12 15.79 8.16
C ILE A 162 -1.45 15.39 6.85
N LEU A 163 -1.43 16.33 5.90
CA LEU A 163 -0.52 16.27 4.76
C LEU A 163 0.58 17.31 4.98
N ALA A 164 1.84 16.88 4.91
CA ALA A 164 2.99 17.77 5.04
C ALA A 164 3.89 17.65 3.81
N VAL A 165 4.40 18.77 3.30
CA VAL A 165 5.44 18.74 2.27
C VAL A 165 6.78 18.29 2.87
N ASN A 166 7.72 17.89 2.02
CA ASN A 166 9.05 17.40 2.42
C ASN A 166 9.87 18.34 3.31
N ASN A 167 9.54 19.64 3.36
CA ASN A 167 10.21 20.60 4.25
C ASN A 167 9.57 20.71 5.66
N GLY A 168 8.51 19.95 5.95
CA GLY A 168 7.80 19.95 7.22
C GLY A 168 6.61 20.91 7.30
N THR A 169 6.37 21.74 6.27
CA THR A 169 5.18 22.60 6.24
C THR A 169 3.93 21.73 6.08
N VAL A 170 3.00 21.85 7.02
CA VAL A 170 1.70 21.18 6.95
C VAL A 170 0.81 21.94 5.97
N SER A 171 0.41 21.28 4.89
CA SER A 171 -0.48 21.83 3.87
C SER A 171 -1.96 21.56 4.19
N ARG A 172 -2.27 20.47 4.89
CA ARG A 172 -3.64 20.08 5.28
C ARG A 172 -3.73 19.45 6.66
N PHE A 173 -4.85 19.70 7.33
CA PHE A 173 -5.12 19.25 8.70
C PHE A 173 -6.61 19.28 9.08
N ASP A 174 -7.50 19.33 8.10
CA ASP A 174 -8.95 19.42 8.28
C ASP A 174 -9.56 18.15 8.89
N ALA A 175 -8.98 17.00 8.59
CA ALA A 175 -9.35 15.70 9.16
C ALA A 175 -8.79 15.52 10.59
N ARG A 176 -9.45 16.14 11.58
CA ARG A 176 -9.15 16.01 13.00
C ARG A 176 -10.37 15.53 13.79
N GLU A 177 -10.15 14.67 14.77
CA GLU A 177 -11.19 14.21 15.69
C GLU A 177 -11.86 15.41 16.37
N GLY A 178 -13.19 15.33 16.53
CA GLY A 178 -14.03 16.42 17.02
C GLY A 178 -14.46 17.43 15.94
N ASN A 179 -13.73 17.54 14.82
CA ASN A 179 -14.18 18.39 13.71
C ASN A 179 -15.36 17.74 12.99
N VAL A 180 -16.24 18.58 12.45
CA VAL A 180 -17.30 18.15 11.54
C VAL A 180 -16.72 18.10 10.12
N PRO A 181 -16.77 16.96 9.41
CA PRO A 181 -16.38 16.90 8.01
C PRO A 181 -17.24 17.86 7.20
N THR A 182 -16.66 18.55 6.23
CA THR A 182 -17.47 19.24 5.22
C THR A 182 -17.82 18.20 4.14
N ILE A 183 -19.03 17.66 4.16
CA ILE A 183 -19.53 16.74 3.13
C ILE A 183 -20.50 17.51 2.23
N GLN A 184 -20.26 17.51 0.93
CA GLN A 184 -21.12 18.21 -0.02
C GLN A 184 -22.55 17.65 0.05
N GLY A 185 -23.53 18.55 0.21
CA GLY A 185 -24.95 18.22 0.13
C GLY A 185 -25.57 17.60 1.39
N ILE A 186 -24.85 17.49 2.51
CA ILE A 186 -25.39 16.95 3.76
C ILE A 186 -25.40 18.03 4.86
N ILE A 187 -26.58 18.29 5.42
CA ILE A 187 -26.78 19.13 6.61
C ILE A 187 -26.88 18.24 7.86
N ASN A 188 -26.40 18.72 9.02
CA ASN A 188 -26.30 17.98 10.30
C ASN A 188 -25.34 16.79 10.23
N LEU A 189 -24.05 17.10 10.11
CA LEU A 189 -23.00 16.10 9.98
C LEU A 189 -22.48 15.66 11.34
N ASP A 190 -22.35 14.35 11.48
CA ASP A 190 -21.63 13.69 12.57
C ASP A 190 -20.21 14.25 12.67
N ALA A 191 -19.68 14.37 13.89
CA ALA A 191 -18.29 14.77 14.07
C ALA A 191 -17.35 13.57 13.84
N TYR A 192 -16.12 13.84 13.40
CA TYR A 192 -15.07 12.83 13.42
C TYR A 192 -14.87 12.33 14.85
N GLY A 193 -14.92 11.01 15.03
CA GLY A 193 -14.39 10.33 16.20
C GLY A 193 -12.95 9.88 15.96
N GLN A 194 -12.49 8.95 16.79
CA GLN A 194 -11.11 8.47 16.73
C GLN A 194 -10.75 7.84 15.38
N PHE A 195 -9.61 8.26 14.83
CA PHE A 195 -9.07 7.74 13.58
C PHE A 195 -8.40 6.38 13.80
N PHE A 196 -8.42 5.50 12.78
CA PHE A 196 -7.79 4.18 12.87
C PHE A 196 -6.26 4.22 12.71
N GLY A 197 -5.68 5.41 12.58
CA GLY A 197 -4.25 5.60 12.39
C GLY A 197 -3.75 5.17 11.01
N ARG A 198 -4.59 5.29 9.98
CA ARG A 198 -4.28 4.92 8.60
C ARG A 198 -4.66 6.01 7.61
N VAL A 199 -3.94 6.09 6.50
CA VAL A 199 -4.18 7.02 5.40
C VAL A 199 -3.75 6.39 4.08
N ALA A 200 -4.56 6.55 3.04
CA ALA A 200 -4.20 6.23 1.67
C ALA A 200 -4.03 7.52 0.88
N GLN A 201 -2.88 7.72 0.26
CA GLN A 201 -2.61 8.92 -0.52
C GLN A 201 -2.41 8.55 -1.98
N HIS A 202 -3.17 9.18 -2.86
CA HIS A 202 -2.96 9.08 -4.30
C HIS A 202 -2.27 10.32 -4.85
N ASP A 203 -2.75 11.53 -4.52
CA ASP A 203 -2.06 12.77 -4.88
C ASP A 203 -2.20 13.92 -3.87
N GLN A 204 -1.86 15.15 -4.29
CA GLN A 204 -1.96 16.36 -3.47
C GLN A 204 -3.39 16.75 -3.10
N ASN A 205 -4.34 16.33 -3.93
CA ASN A 205 -5.76 16.62 -3.88
C ASN A 205 -6.55 15.43 -3.32
N TYR A 206 -5.99 14.23 -3.44
CA TYR A 206 -6.69 12.96 -3.29
C TYR A 206 -6.06 12.08 -2.21
N TYR A 207 -6.77 11.95 -1.10
CA TYR A 207 -6.44 11.01 -0.03
C TYR A 207 -7.70 10.39 0.56
N ALA A 208 -7.57 9.18 1.10
CA ALA A 208 -8.64 8.48 1.79
C ALA A 208 -8.19 8.10 3.20
N HIS A 209 -9.12 8.08 4.13
CA HIS A 209 -8.88 7.65 5.50
C HIS A 209 -10.12 7.00 6.09
N SER A 210 -9.96 6.37 7.25
CA SER A 210 -11.07 5.80 7.99
C SER A 210 -10.95 6.11 9.47
N GLY A 211 -12.09 6.35 10.08
CA GLY A 211 -12.22 6.62 11.50
C GLY A 211 -13.62 6.26 11.99
N TYR A 212 -13.84 6.54 13.27
CA TYR A 212 -15.19 6.57 13.80
C TYR A 212 -15.88 7.89 13.46
N MET A 213 -17.20 7.86 13.37
CA MET A 213 -18.06 9.03 13.33
C MET A 213 -18.97 9.02 14.54
N ILE A 214 -19.09 10.17 15.19
CA ILE A 214 -19.93 10.36 16.37
C ILE A 214 -21.24 10.99 15.90
N PRO A 215 -22.38 10.27 16.00
CA PRO A 215 -23.67 10.80 15.61
C PRO A 215 -23.98 12.15 16.25
N ASP A 216 -24.58 13.06 15.49
CA ASP A 216 -25.11 14.31 16.06
C ASP A 216 -26.11 14.01 17.18
N GLY A 217 -26.05 14.78 18.28
CA GLY A 217 -26.79 14.50 19.52
C GLY A 217 -26.22 13.38 20.40
N GLY A 218 -25.10 12.78 20.01
CA GLY A 218 -24.45 11.68 20.74
C GLY A 218 -24.96 10.30 20.31
N GLY A 219 -24.13 9.27 20.49
CA GLY A 219 -24.49 7.90 20.11
C GLY A 219 -23.28 6.97 20.04
N THR A 220 -23.52 5.72 19.65
CA THR A 220 -22.45 4.74 19.43
C THR A 220 -21.65 5.16 18.19
N PRO A 221 -20.32 5.34 18.31
CA PRO A 221 -19.50 5.68 17.16
C PRO A 221 -19.55 4.58 16.10
N VAL A 222 -19.68 4.97 14.83
CA VAL A 222 -19.76 4.04 13.68
C VAL A 222 -18.56 4.22 12.76
N GLN A 223 -18.06 3.15 12.14
CA GLN A 223 -16.95 3.27 11.19
C GLN A 223 -17.39 4.00 9.92
N GLN A 224 -16.55 4.88 9.41
CA GLN A 224 -16.75 5.52 8.10
C GLN A 224 -15.42 5.65 7.35
N CYS A 225 -15.49 5.45 6.04
CA CYS A 225 -14.40 5.66 5.10
C CYS A 225 -14.69 6.93 4.29
N PHE A 226 -13.70 7.82 4.27
CA PHE A 226 -13.75 9.09 3.55
C PHE A 226 -12.74 9.08 2.43
N SER A 227 -13.09 9.73 1.32
CA SER A 227 -12.14 10.24 0.34
C SER A 227 -12.25 11.76 0.30
N HIS A 228 -11.11 12.39 0.06
CA HIS A 228 -10.94 13.82 -0.05
C HIS A 228 -10.55 14.16 -1.48
N GLN A 229 -11.12 15.23 -2.01
CA GLN A 229 -10.82 15.80 -3.33
C GLN A 229 -10.66 17.33 -3.18
N ASP A 230 -9.66 17.96 -3.82
CA ASP A 230 -9.57 19.44 -3.90
C ASP A 230 -10.47 20.04 -4.97
N PHE A 231 -11.04 21.25 -4.86
CA PHE A 231 -10.57 22.54 -4.32
C PHE A 231 -11.64 23.19 -3.39
N GLY A 232 -12.08 22.50 -2.34
CA GLY A 232 -13.19 23.04 -1.52
C GLY A 232 -13.63 22.22 -0.30
N ALA A 233 -12.72 21.44 0.31
CA ALA A 233 -13.01 20.64 1.50
C ALA A 233 -14.15 19.61 1.31
N THR A 234 -14.41 19.14 0.08
CA THR A 234 -15.47 18.14 -0.12
C THR A 234 -14.96 16.77 0.26
N ASN A 235 -15.45 16.30 1.40
CA ASN A 235 -15.40 14.91 1.78
C ASN A 235 -16.46 14.14 1.02
N TYR A 236 -16.08 13.00 0.45
CA TYR A 236 -17.04 12.03 -0.07
C TYR A 236 -17.13 10.85 0.90
N ASN A 237 -18.37 10.39 1.12
CA ASN A 237 -18.61 9.19 1.90
C ASN A 237 -18.47 7.97 0.98
N VAL A 238 -17.40 7.19 1.18
CA VAL A 238 -17.18 5.96 0.41
C VAL A 238 -18.04 4.84 0.97
N ALA A 239 -18.04 4.66 2.29
CA ALA A 239 -18.91 3.72 2.99
C ALA A 239 -19.02 4.06 4.47
N ARG A 240 -20.18 3.74 5.05
CA ARG A 240 -20.48 3.94 6.48
C ARG A 240 -21.09 2.67 7.07
N GLN A 241 -20.58 2.23 8.22
CA GLN A 241 -21.14 1.10 8.96
C GLN A 241 -22.63 1.33 9.28
N GLY A 242 -23.44 0.31 9.03
CA GLY A 242 -24.90 0.35 9.17
C GLY A 242 -25.63 0.89 7.94
N ALA A 243 -24.97 1.68 7.09
CA ALA A 243 -25.57 2.18 5.86
C ALA A 243 -25.76 1.05 4.83
N ALA A 244 -26.69 1.25 3.91
CA ALA A 244 -26.93 0.33 2.81
C ALA A 244 -25.64 0.13 1.99
N ALA A 245 -25.29 -1.13 1.75
CA ALA A 245 -24.22 -1.49 0.83
C ALA A 245 -24.84 -1.66 -0.56
N PRO A 246 -24.47 -0.83 -1.55
CA PRO A 246 -25.03 -0.94 -2.88
C PRO A 246 -24.66 -2.30 -3.48
N LEU A 247 -25.67 -3.01 -4.00
CA LEU A 247 -25.56 -4.32 -4.64
C LEU A 247 -25.84 -4.26 -6.15
N GLY A 248 -26.63 -3.28 -6.60
CA GLY A 248 -27.21 -3.19 -7.94
C GLY A 248 -28.29 -4.22 -8.22
N SER A 249 -29.24 -3.84 -9.08
CA SER A 249 -30.39 -4.67 -9.46
C SER A 249 -30.06 -5.78 -10.46
N TYR A 250 -28.92 -5.70 -11.17
CA TYR A 250 -28.60 -6.63 -12.26
C TYR A 250 -28.01 -7.97 -11.78
N ARG A 251 -27.35 -7.98 -10.61
CA ARG A 251 -26.70 -9.18 -10.07
C ARG A 251 -27.54 -9.87 -8.98
N PHE A 252 -28.54 -9.17 -8.46
CA PHE A 252 -29.22 -9.55 -7.22
C PHE A 252 -30.72 -9.30 -7.34
N SER A 253 -31.50 -10.11 -6.62
CA SER A 253 -32.94 -9.88 -6.54
C SER A 253 -33.19 -8.50 -5.93
N PRO A 254 -34.18 -7.72 -6.42
CA PRO A 254 -34.55 -6.44 -5.82
C PRO A 254 -34.90 -6.51 -4.32
N GLU A 255 -35.24 -7.69 -3.81
CA GLU A 255 -35.54 -7.94 -2.40
C GLU A 255 -34.29 -8.14 -1.52
N GLU A 256 -33.13 -8.35 -2.13
CA GLU A 256 -31.88 -8.52 -1.41
C GLU A 256 -31.34 -7.15 -0.97
N THR A 257 -31.24 -6.98 0.34
CA THR A 257 -30.65 -5.80 0.95
C THR A 257 -29.33 -6.18 1.60
N ALA A 258 -28.37 -5.26 1.57
CA ALA A 258 -27.15 -5.40 2.32
C ALA A 258 -26.83 -4.10 3.06
N SER A 259 -26.12 -4.22 4.17
CA SER A 259 -25.57 -3.09 4.90
C SER A 259 -24.12 -3.33 5.28
N PHE A 260 -23.32 -2.28 5.33
CA PHE A 260 -21.94 -2.37 5.74
C PHE A 260 -21.85 -2.74 7.22
N ARG A 261 -21.22 -3.88 7.53
CA ARG A 261 -21.03 -4.35 8.90
C ARG A 261 -19.73 -3.85 9.51
N SER A 262 -18.65 -3.81 8.72
CA SER A 262 -17.33 -3.34 9.17
C SER A 262 -16.47 -2.96 7.97
N LEU A 263 -15.70 -1.89 8.09
CA LEU A 263 -14.76 -1.42 7.08
C LEU A 263 -13.37 -1.99 7.42
N LEU A 264 -12.81 -2.78 6.51
CA LEU A 264 -11.57 -3.49 6.74
C LEU A 264 -10.36 -2.63 6.35
N GLY A 265 -10.47 -1.89 5.24
CA GLY A 265 -9.40 -1.05 4.71
C GLY A 265 -9.87 -0.08 3.63
N GLU A 266 -9.09 0.97 3.45
CA GLU A 266 -9.32 2.08 2.53
C GLU A 266 -8.18 2.21 1.52
N GLY A 267 -8.47 2.62 0.29
CA GLY A 267 -7.48 2.89 -0.76
C GLY A 267 -7.86 4.14 -1.54
N MET A 268 -6.92 4.68 -2.30
CA MET A 268 -7.15 5.84 -3.17
C MET A 268 -6.38 5.62 -4.46
N VAL A 269 -7.06 5.71 -5.61
CA VAL A 269 -6.42 5.81 -6.92
C VAL A 269 -7.22 6.76 -7.81
N GLY A 270 -6.51 7.62 -8.55
CA GLY A 270 -7.11 8.75 -9.23
C GLY A 270 -7.85 9.64 -8.24
N SER A 271 -9.05 10.06 -8.64
CA SER A 271 -9.98 10.80 -7.79
C SER A 271 -10.89 9.91 -6.94
N PHE A 272 -10.71 8.59 -6.93
CA PHE A 272 -11.69 7.68 -6.35
C PHE A 272 -11.19 6.97 -5.08
N GLY A 273 -11.99 7.09 -4.01
CA GLY A 273 -11.84 6.29 -2.81
C GLY A 273 -12.30 4.84 -3.01
N PHE A 274 -11.57 3.90 -2.44
CA PHE A 274 -11.94 2.49 -2.40
C PHE A 274 -12.05 2.01 -0.96
N VAL A 275 -12.98 1.08 -0.72
CA VAL A 275 -13.13 0.45 0.59
C VAL A 275 -13.33 -1.05 0.44
N ARG A 276 -12.54 -1.81 1.21
CA ARG A 276 -12.78 -3.22 1.47
C ARG A 276 -13.64 -3.33 2.71
N ALA A 277 -14.81 -3.94 2.60
CA ALA A 277 -15.75 -4.03 3.71
C ALA A 277 -16.39 -5.41 3.84
N ARG A 278 -16.91 -5.69 5.04
CA ARG A 278 -17.86 -6.79 5.27
C ARG A 278 -19.27 -6.26 5.27
N ILE A 279 -20.20 -7.09 4.79
CA ILE A 279 -21.62 -6.76 4.75
C ILE A 279 -22.45 -7.77 5.55
N SER A 280 -23.58 -7.29 6.06
CA SER A 280 -24.72 -8.12 6.46
C SER A 280 -25.70 -8.11 5.29
N ARG A 281 -26.23 -9.27 4.90
CA ARG A 281 -27.12 -9.41 3.74
C ARG A 281 -28.38 -10.19 4.12
N SER A 282 -29.54 -9.77 3.64
CA SER A 282 -30.76 -10.58 3.73
C SER A 282 -30.69 -11.72 2.70
N GLY A 283 -30.98 -12.95 3.12
CA GLY A 283 -30.96 -14.15 2.25
C GLY A 283 -29.86 -15.16 2.56
N ARG A 284 -29.71 -16.18 1.70
CA ARG A 284 -28.83 -17.36 1.91
C ARG A 284 -27.40 -17.21 1.38
N SER A 285 -27.02 -16.05 0.86
CA SER A 285 -25.73 -15.93 0.16
C SER A 285 -24.53 -15.93 1.13
N PRO A 286 -23.47 -16.73 0.86
CA PRO A 286 -22.24 -16.76 1.66
C PRO A 286 -21.33 -15.52 1.45
N SER A 287 -21.73 -14.60 0.58
CA SER A 287 -21.04 -13.35 0.25
C SER A 287 -21.16 -12.33 1.38
N ASN A 288 -20.11 -12.19 2.19
CA ASN A 288 -20.07 -11.27 3.33
C ASN A 288 -18.89 -10.29 3.29
N GLU A 289 -18.20 -10.18 2.16
CA GLU A 289 -17.05 -9.31 1.95
C GLU A 289 -16.99 -8.87 0.49
N GLY A 290 -16.58 -7.62 0.25
CA GLY A 290 -16.43 -7.06 -1.10
C GLY A 290 -15.56 -5.81 -1.14
N ILE A 291 -15.41 -5.26 -2.33
CA ILE A 291 -14.77 -3.96 -2.59
C ILE A 291 -15.79 -3.01 -3.20
N TRP A 292 -15.85 -1.79 -2.69
CA TRP A 292 -16.67 -0.70 -3.21
C TRP A 292 -15.77 0.47 -3.60
N ARG A 293 -16.16 1.19 -4.64
CA ARG A 293 -15.58 2.47 -5.03
C ARG A 293 -16.60 3.56 -4.72
N GLU A 294 -16.08 4.73 -4.35
CA GLU A 294 -16.84 5.96 -4.18
C GLU A 294 -17.77 6.24 -5.38
N GLY A 295 -18.99 6.68 -5.07
CA GLY A 295 -19.98 7.09 -6.08
C GLY A 295 -20.67 5.93 -6.83
N GLN A 296 -20.25 4.68 -6.61
CA GLN A 296 -20.80 3.54 -7.36
C GLN A 296 -22.04 2.93 -6.71
N THR A 297 -22.95 2.46 -7.57
CA THR A 297 -24.21 1.80 -7.20
C THR A 297 -24.11 0.27 -7.16
N ILE A 298 -22.92 -0.27 -7.43
CA ILE A 298 -22.59 -1.69 -7.35
C ILE A 298 -21.23 -1.91 -6.69
N PRO A 299 -21.01 -3.08 -6.06
CA PRO A 299 -19.66 -3.46 -5.64
C PRO A 299 -18.81 -3.76 -6.87
N ARG A 300 -17.53 -3.42 -6.81
CA ARG A 300 -16.53 -3.82 -7.82
C ARG A 300 -16.38 -5.35 -7.85
N ILE A 301 -16.34 -5.96 -6.67
CA ILE A 301 -16.27 -7.42 -6.52
C ILE A 301 -16.90 -7.83 -5.20
N LEU A 302 -17.60 -8.97 -5.19
CA LEU A 302 -18.04 -9.65 -3.98
C LEU A 302 -17.42 -11.05 -3.87
N LYS A 303 -17.17 -11.46 -2.63
CA LYS A 303 -16.96 -12.87 -2.29
C LYS A 303 -18.12 -13.71 -2.86
N GLY A 304 -17.82 -14.89 -3.37
CA GLY A 304 -18.79 -15.81 -3.97
C GLY A 304 -18.96 -15.62 -5.48
N GLU A 305 -18.38 -14.58 -6.08
CA GLU A 305 -18.36 -14.45 -7.53
C GLU A 305 -17.55 -15.55 -8.20
N GLU A 306 -18.00 -15.97 -9.37
CA GLU A 306 -17.34 -17.01 -10.17
C GLU A 306 -16.02 -16.49 -10.76
N PHE A 307 -15.03 -17.37 -10.87
CA PHE A 307 -13.68 -17.03 -11.31
C PHE A 307 -13.09 -18.12 -12.20
N ASP A 308 -12.52 -17.74 -13.34
CA ASP A 308 -11.71 -18.56 -14.27
C ASP A 308 -12.46 -19.70 -14.98
N ALA A 309 -13.21 -20.54 -14.24
CA ALA A 309 -13.93 -21.68 -14.80
C ALA A 309 -15.23 -21.99 -14.03
N PRO A 310 -16.23 -22.59 -14.71
CA PRO A 310 -17.46 -23.07 -14.09
C PRO A 310 -17.28 -23.76 -12.74
N GLY A 311 -17.92 -23.22 -11.71
CA GLY A 311 -17.92 -23.78 -10.35
C GLY A 311 -16.69 -23.47 -9.51
N THR A 312 -15.80 -22.58 -9.96
CA THR A 312 -14.73 -21.99 -9.14
C THR A 312 -15.15 -20.61 -8.67
N PHE A 313 -15.13 -20.37 -7.35
CA PHE A 313 -15.66 -19.15 -6.75
C PHE A 313 -14.63 -18.45 -5.87
N LEU A 314 -14.69 -17.12 -5.83
CA LEU A 314 -13.92 -16.28 -4.92
C LEU A 314 -14.35 -16.56 -3.48
N GLN A 315 -13.51 -17.23 -2.70
CA GLN A 315 -13.78 -17.57 -1.31
C GLN A 315 -13.40 -16.43 -0.35
N ARG A 316 -12.27 -15.77 -0.61
CA ARG A 316 -11.75 -14.70 0.25
C ARG A 316 -10.84 -13.77 -0.54
N ILE A 317 -10.97 -12.47 -0.31
CA ILE A 317 -10.00 -11.48 -0.78
C ILE A 317 -8.84 -11.48 0.21
N LEU A 318 -7.62 -11.78 -0.22
CA LEU A 318 -6.45 -11.68 0.65
C LEU A 318 -5.89 -10.26 0.60
N ARG A 319 -5.73 -9.73 -0.62
CA ARG A 319 -5.30 -8.37 -0.89
C ARG A 319 -5.94 -7.81 -2.16
N VAL A 320 -5.99 -6.49 -2.25
CA VAL A 320 -6.43 -5.74 -3.43
C VAL A 320 -5.53 -4.54 -3.63
N TRP A 321 -5.17 -4.24 -4.86
CA TRP A 321 -4.50 -3.01 -5.27
C TRP A 321 -5.39 -2.35 -6.32
N PRO A 322 -5.99 -1.18 -6.05
CA PRO A 322 -6.56 -0.39 -7.12
C PRO A 322 -5.41 0.10 -8.02
N VAL A 323 -5.64 0.09 -9.33
CA VAL A 323 -4.65 0.32 -10.37
C VAL A 323 -5.27 1.17 -11.45
N GLY A 324 -4.69 2.33 -11.72
CA GLY A 324 -5.34 3.34 -12.58
C GLY A 324 -6.79 3.61 -12.16
N ASP A 325 -7.62 4.08 -13.09
CA ASP A 325 -8.98 4.52 -12.72
C ASP A 325 -9.98 3.37 -12.57
N ASP A 326 -9.76 2.25 -13.29
CA ASP A 326 -10.79 1.22 -13.47
C ASP A 326 -10.34 -0.23 -13.28
N HIS A 327 -9.11 -0.45 -12.84
CA HIS A 327 -8.61 -1.81 -12.59
C HIS A 327 -8.42 -2.07 -11.09
N LEU A 328 -8.68 -3.31 -10.69
CA LEU A 328 -8.22 -3.84 -9.40
C LEU A 328 -7.36 -5.07 -9.67
N ILE A 329 -6.19 -5.17 -9.06
CA ILE A 329 -5.46 -6.45 -8.94
C ILE A 329 -5.80 -7.06 -7.59
N LEU A 330 -6.16 -8.34 -7.56
CA LEU A 330 -6.60 -9.05 -6.36
C LEU A 330 -5.79 -10.32 -6.14
N LEU A 331 -5.25 -10.47 -4.93
CA LEU A 331 -4.78 -11.77 -4.44
C LEU A 331 -5.95 -12.43 -3.71
N ILE A 332 -6.43 -13.56 -4.22
CA ILE A 332 -7.66 -14.20 -3.76
C ILE A 332 -7.44 -15.66 -3.39
N LYS A 333 -8.27 -16.17 -2.47
CA LYS A 333 -8.49 -17.60 -2.25
C LYS A 333 -9.76 -18.05 -2.95
N LEU A 334 -9.72 -19.26 -3.48
CA LEU A 334 -10.75 -19.87 -4.30
C LEU A 334 -11.40 -21.05 -3.56
N SER A 335 -12.62 -21.39 -3.98
CA SER A 335 -13.35 -22.57 -3.53
C SER A 335 -14.14 -23.16 -4.70
N GLY A 336 -14.55 -24.43 -4.58
CA GLY A 336 -15.31 -25.10 -5.62
C GLY A 336 -14.95 -26.58 -5.73
N PRO A 337 -15.72 -27.40 -6.48
CA PRO A 337 -15.48 -28.84 -6.59
C PRO A 337 -14.09 -29.20 -7.16
N ALA A 338 -13.55 -28.37 -8.06
CA ALA A 338 -12.24 -28.54 -8.67
C ALA A 338 -11.10 -27.79 -7.94
N VAL A 339 -11.40 -27.14 -6.81
CA VAL A 339 -10.42 -26.36 -6.04
C VAL A 339 -9.93 -27.18 -4.84
N ASN A 340 -8.62 -27.32 -4.72
CA ASN A 340 -7.91 -27.97 -3.62
C ASN A 340 -6.69 -27.15 -3.21
N SER A 341 -5.95 -27.58 -2.19
CA SER A 341 -4.80 -26.84 -1.64
C SER A 341 -3.62 -26.62 -2.60
N ARG A 342 -3.66 -27.19 -3.82
CA ARG A 342 -2.64 -26.97 -4.86
C ARG A 342 -3.06 -25.95 -5.92
N ASN A 343 -4.29 -25.45 -5.88
CA ASN A 343 -4.82 -24.50 -6.86
C ASN A 343 -5.86 -23.52 -6.26
N ASP A 344 -5.78 -23.29 -4.95
CA ASP A 344 -6.75 -22.48 -4.19
C ASP A 344 -6.33 -21.02 -4.05
N CYS A 345 -5.14 -20.59 -4.49
CA CYS A 345 -4.78 -19.18 -4.56
C CYS A 345 -4.60 -18.69 -6.01
N ALA A 346 -5.06 -17.47 -6.28
CA ALA A 346 -4.85 -16.80 -7.56
C ALA A 346 -4.55 -15.32 -7.38
N LEU A 347 -3.76 -14.77 -8.32
CA LEU A 347 -3.74 -13.36 -8.65
C LEU A 347 -4.70 -13.13 -9.82
N ALA A 348 -5.64 -12.23 -9.62
CA ALA A 348 -6.67 -11.87 -10.59
C ALA A 348 -6.63 -10.37 -10.88
N MET A 349 -7.19 -9.99 -12.01
CA MET A 349 -7.43 -8.60 -12.40
C MET A 349 -8.92 -8.42 -12.63
N LEU A 350 -9.51 -7.44 -11.99
CA LEU A 350 -10.84 -6.94 -12.29
C LEU A 350 -10.67 -5.75 -13.24
N GLU A 351 -11.32 -5.81 -14.38
CA GLU A 351 -11.30 -4.76 -15.41
C GLU A 351 -12.73 -4.31 -15.70
N ALA A 352 -12.94 -2.99 -15.83
CA ALA A 352 -14.18 -2.44 -16.35
C ALA A 352 -14.33 -2.79 -17.83
N VAL A 353 -15.50 -3.28 -18.23
CA VAL A 353 -15.81 -3.52 -19.63
C VAL A 353 -16.20 -2.19 -20.27
N ASP A 354 -15.52 -1.84 -21.38
CA ASP A 354 -15.56 -0.52 -22.02
C ASP A 354 -16.99 0.01 -22.24
N PHE A 355 -17.17 1.29 -21.88
CA PHE A 355 -18.42 2.03 -21.90
C PHE A 355 -18.58 2.75 -23.24
N GLU A 356 -18.94 2.04 -24.30
CA GLU A 356 -19.44 2.74 -25.50
C GLU A 356 -20.90 3.21 -25.30
N ASN A 357 -21.61 2.77 -24.26
CA ASN A 357 -22.98 3.22 -23.93
C ASN A 357 -23.12 3.52 -22.43
N ASP A 358 -23.35 4.78 -22.10
CA ASP A 358 -23.52 5.31 -20.72
C ASP A 358 -24.69 4.70 -19.91
N ASP A 359 -25.55 3.89 -20.53
CA ASP A 359 -26.79 3.38 -19.92
C ASP A 359 -26.69 1.97 -19.29
N ILE A 360 -25.58 1.26 -19.47
CA ILE A 360 -25.44 -0.11 -18.93
C ILE A 360 -24.53 -0.07 -17.68
N PRO A 361 -24.99 -0.57 -16.53
CA PRO A 361 -24.20 -0.52 -15.30
C PRO A 361 -22.88 -1.27 -15.46
N ASP A 362 -21.85 -0.73 -14.82
CA ASP A 362 -20.47 -1.17 -14.90
C ASP A 362 -20.34 -2.71 -14.78
N TYR A 363 -20.15 -3.38 -15.92
CA TYR A 363 -19.77 -4.78 -15.91
C TYR A 363 -18.28 -4.88 -15.68
N TYR A 364 -17.88 -5.82 -14.82
CA TYR A 364 -16.49 -6.10 -14.54
C TYR A 364 -16.16 -7.52 -14.95
N ASN A 365 -15.04 -7.65 -15.66
CA ASN A 365 -14.48 -8.95 -16.01
C ASN A 365 -13.35 -9.30 -15.05
N LEU A 366 -13.54 -10.39 -14.30
CA LEU A 366 -12.50 -10.94 -13.44
C LEU A 366 -11.63 -11.92 -14.25
N LYS A 367 -10.43 -11.46 -14.61
CA LYS A 367 -9.44 -12.19 -15.42
C LYS A 367 -8.38 -12.83 -14.53
N LYS A 368 -7.98 -14.06 -14.86
CA LYS A 368 -6.85 -14.74 -14.20
C LYS A 368 -5.51 -14.18 -14.70
N LEU A 369 -4.64 -13.77 -13.79
CA LEU A 369 -3.25 -13.42 -14.08
C LEU A 369 -2.29 -14.58 -13.77
N VAL A 370 -2.39 -15.13 -12.56
CA VAL A 370 -1.55 -16.24 -12.06
C VAL A 370 -2.39 -17.11 -11.13
N ARG A 371 -2.27 -18.44 -11.19
CA ARG A 371 -2.91 -19.34 -10.22
C ARG A 371 -1.97 -20.46 -9.79
N GLU A 372 -2.09 -20.88 -8.54
CA GLU A 372 -1.44 -22.11 -8.08
C GLU A 372 -1.88 -23.30 -8.94
N GLY A 373 -0.93 -24.17 -9.28
CA GLY A 373 -1.13 -25.30 -10.20
C GLY A 373 -0.94 -24.95 -11.68
N ASP A 374 -0.97 -23.67 -12.08
CA ASP A 374 -0.65 -23.26 -13.45
C ASP A 374 0.81 -23.60 -13.79
N THR A 375 1.07 -23.91 -15.05
CA THR A 375 2.42 -24.13 -15.57
C THR A 375 3.10 -22.80 -15.88
N VAL A 376 4.35 -22.66 -15.46
CA VAL A 376 5.22 -21.56 -15.89
C VAL A 376 5.83 -21.93 -17.23
N CYS A 377 5.85 -20.99 -18.18
CA CYS A 377 6.50 -21.19 -19.47
C CYS A 377 8.04 -21.18 -19.27
N ASP A 378 8.61 -22.37 -19.14
CA ASP A 378 10.04 -22.63 -19.02
C ASP A 378 10.35 -24.01 -19.64
N TRP A 379 11.62 -24.35 -19.82
CA TRP A 379 12.06 -25.58 -20.52
C TRP A 379 11.54 -26.88 -19.88
N ASP A 380 11.30 -26.90 -18.57
CA ASP A 380 10.75 -28.05 -17.81
C ASP A 380 9.29 -27.86 -17.35
N CYS A 381 8.63 -26.79 -17.80
CA CYS A 381 7.22 -26.49 -17.53
C CYS A 381 6.79 -26.71 -16.06
N PRO A 382 7.49 -26.13 -15.05
CA PRO A 382 7.20 -26.39 -13.66
C PRO A 382 5.83 -25.80 -13.29
N ARG A 383 5.13 -26.40 -12.32
CA ARG A 383 3.86 -25.85 -11.83
C ARG A 383 4.10 -24.90 -10.67
N ILE A 384 3.28 -23.86 -10.58
CA ILE A 384 3.25 -22.96 -9.43
C ILE A 384 2.75 -23.74 -8.21
N GLY A 385 3.60 -23.85 -7.19
CA GLY A 385 3.26 -24.52 -5.93
C GLY A 385 2.50 -23.61 -4.98
N ALA A 386 2.98 -22.38 -4.80
CA ALA A 386 2.36 -21.38 -3.95
C ALA A 386 2.69 -19.95 -4.40
N ILE A 387 1.73 -19.02 -4.26
CA ILE A 387 2.00 -17.59 -4.41
C ILE A 387 2.57 -17.06 -3.09
N GLN A 388 3.87 -16.70 -3.07
CA GLN A 388 4.57 -16.33 -1.85
C GLN A 388 4.46 -14.84 -1.55
N ARG A 389 4.68 -14.00 -2.56
CA ARG A 389 4.69 -12.53 -2.44
C ARG A 389 4.14 -11.92 -3.71
N VAL A 390 3.43 -10.80 -3.57
CA VAL A 390 2.90 -9.97 -4.65
C VAL A 390 3.13 -8.53 -4.28
N ASP A 391 3.58 -7.73 -5.23
CA ASP A 391 3.47 -6.27 -5.18
C ASP A 391 3.00 -5.73 -6.53
N VAL A 392 2.35 -4.57 -6.48
CA VAL A 392 1.70 -3.95 -7.64
C VAL A 392 1.95 -2.46 -7.58
N ASP A 393 2.42 -1.90 -8.69
CA ASP A 393 2.48 -0.46 -8.88
C ASP A 393 1.05 0.07 -9.18
N PRO A 394 0.51 0.97 -8.35
CA PRO A 394 -0.87 1.45 -8.49
C PRO A 394 -1.07 2.40 -9.67
N VAL A 395 0.00 2.91 -10.28
CA VAL A 395 -0.09 3.89 -11.38
C VAL A 395 -0.33 3.16 -12.70
N ASN A 396 0.59 2.28 -13.08
CA ASN A 396 0.60 1.65 -14.40
C ASN A 396 0.26 0.16 -14.37
N GLY A 397 -0.07 -0.40 -13.20
CA GLY A 397 -0.50 -1.80 -13.10
C GLY A 397 0.58 -2.82 -13.37
N HIS A 398 1.85 -2.41 -13.33
CA HIS A 398 2.96 -3.33 -13.26
C HIS A 398 2.85 -4.16 -11.98
N TYR A 399 3.09 -5.46 -12.08
CA TYR A 399 3.04 -6.34 -10.93
C TYR A 399 4.15 -7.38 -10.96
N ALA A 400 4.61 -7.76 -9.77
CA ALA A 400 5.62 -8.77 -9.56
C ALA A 400 5.09 -9.83 -8.59
N VAL A 401 5.40 -11.10 -8.86
CA VAL A 401 4.95 -12.24 -8.07
C VAL A 401 6.13 -13.18 -7.81
N VAL A 402 6.46 -13.40 -6.54
CA VAL A 402 7.37 -14.50 -6.17
C VAL A 402 6.52 -15.73 -5.90
N VAL A 403 6.84 -16.83 -6.58
CA VAL A 403 6.16 -18.11 -6.45
C VAL A 403 7.13 -19.22 -6.04
N SER A 404 6.63 -20.22 -5.30
CA SER A 404 7.31 -21.51 -5.28
C SER A 404 6.91 -22.33 -6.51
N LEU A 405 7.80 -23.21 -6.93
CA LEU A 405 7.58 -24.14 -8.04
C LEU A 405 7.62 -25.57 -7.52
N THR A 406 6.80 -26.44 -8.10
CA THR A 406 6.89 -27.89 -7.89
C THR A 406 8.15 -28.46 -8.58
N GLY A 407 8.63 -29.62 -8.12
CA GLY A 407 9.82 -30.26 -8.66
C GLY A 407 11.07 -30.08 -7.80
N SER A 408 12.24 -29.96 -8.45
CA SER A 408 13.55 -29.95 -7.77
C SER A 408 13.72 -28.77 -6.81
N SER A 409 14.20 -29.06 -5.59
CA SER A 409 14.51 -28.05 -4.57
C SER A 409 15.55 -27.02 -5.01
N ALA A 410 16.40 -27.36 -5.99
CA ALA A 410 17.38 -26.45 -6.57
C ALA A 410 16.75 -25.39 -7.49
N ARG A 411 15.51 -25.58 -7.95
CA ARG A 411 14.81 -24.71 -8.92
C ARG A 411 13.35 -24.43 -8.53
N ASN A 412 13.06 -24.47 -7.24
CA ASN A 412 11.71 -24.43 -6.67
C ASN A 412 11.17 -23.02 -6.38
N GLN A 413 11.72 -21.99 -7.01
CA GLN A 413 11.28 -20.60 -6.81
C GLN A 413 11.49 -19.79 -8.09
N ALA A 414 10.54 -18.90 -8.38
CA ALA A 414 10.61 -17.99 -9.52
C ALA A 414 10.02 -16.61 -9.17
N LEU A 415 10.49 -15.61 -9.89
CA LEU A 415 9.86 -14.31 -10.02
C LEU A 415 9.11 -14.28 -11.35
N LEU A 416 7.84 -13.93 -11.30
CA LEU A 416 7.01 -13.63 -12.46
C LEU A 416 6.70 -12.13 -12.48
N THR A 417 6.72 -11.51 -13.66
CA THR A 417 6.36 -10.10 -13.84
C THR A 417 5.31 -9.95 -14.93
N GLY A 418 4.43 -8.97 -14.79
CA GLY A 418 3.43 -8.63 -15.80
C GLY A 418 2.98 -7.19 -15.69
N ASN A 419 2.06 -6.80 -16.58
CA ASN A 419 1.42 -5.49 -16.51
C ASN A 419 -0.07 -5.65 -16.85
N ALA A 420 -0.92 -5.29 -15.89
CA ALA A 420 -2.37 -5.35 -15.99
C ALA A 420 -2.97 -4.28 -16.91
N ALA A 421 -2.30 -3.13 -17.05
CA ALA A 421 -2.72 -2.01 -17.88
C ALA A 421 -2.16 -2.05 -19.31
N VAL A 422 -1.32 -3.04 -19.66
CA VAL A 422 -0.91 -3.24 -21.07
C VAL A 422 -2.18 -3.54 -21.87
N ALA A 423 -2.55 -2.56 -22.69
CA ALA A 423 -3.66 -2.49 -23.64
C ALA A 423 -4.99 -1.84 -23.18
N HIS A 424 -5.03 -0.50 -23.15
CA HIS A 424 -6.25 0.32 -23.27
C HIS A 424 -5.87 1.68 -23.93
N PRO A 425 -6.69 2.36 -24.77
CA PRO A 425 -8.05 2.05 -25.24
C PRO A 425 -8.18 1.72 -26.75
N ASN A 426 -7.09 1.52 -27.50
CA ASN A 426 -7.19 1.22 -28.94
C ASN A 426 -6.47 -0.07 -29.30
N PRO A 427 -7.13 -1.24 -29.19
CA PRO A 427 -6.61 -2.44 -29.80
C PRO A 427 -6.28 -2.21 -31.27
N PRO A 428 -5.14 -2.72 -31.77
CA PRO A 428 -5.01 -2.93 -33.20
C PRO A 428 -6.23 -3.72 -33.68
N PRO A 429 -6.84 -3.34 -34.82
CA PRO A 429 -7.99 -4.06 -35.37
C PRO A 429 -7.70 -5.57 -35.42
N GLY A 430 -8.56 -6.38 -34.79
CA GLY A 430 -8.44 -7.84 -34.77
C GLY A 430 -7.88 -8.46 -33.49
N ILE A 431 -7.46 -7.67 -32.49
CA ILE A 431 -7.12 -8.18 -31.15
C ILE A 431 -8.25 -7.82 -30.19
N SER A 432 -9.12 -8.78 -29.89
CA SER A 432 -10.25 -8.60 -28.95
C SER A 432 -9.92 -9.02 -27.52
N ASP A 433 -8.81 -9.74 -27.28
CA ASP A 433 -8.43 -10.20 -25.95
C ASP A 433 -6.94 -9.99 -25.65
N PHE A 434 -6.66 -9.04 -24.76
CA PHE A 434 -5.32 -8.74 -24.24
C PHE A 434 -4.91 -9.61 -23.06
N THR A 435 -5.74 -10.58 -22.65
CA THR A 435 -5.48 -11.42 -21.48
C THR A 435 -4.12 -12.10 -21.56
N THR A 436 -3.65 -12.51 -22.74
CA THR A 436 -2.32 -13.13 -22.91
C THR A 436 -1.17 -12.15 -22.67
N LEU A 437 -1.30 -10.89 -23.09
CA LEU A 437 -0.27 -9.86 -22.91
C LEU A 437 -0.19 -9.35 -21.46
N ARG A 438 -1.28 -9.49 -20.71
CA ARG A 438 -1.35 -9.09 -19.30
C ARG A 438 -0.90 -10.17 -18.32
N ARG A 439 -0.77 -11.42 -18.76
CA ARG A 439 -0.33 -12.55 -17.93
C ARG A 439 1.14 -12.41 -17.51
N ALA A 440 1.44 -12.98 -16.35
CA ALA A 440 2.79 -12.93 -15.83
C ALA A 440 3.74 -13.80 -16.66
N THR A 441 4.94 -13.30 -16.89
CA THR A 441 6.03 -13.99 -17.59
C THR A 441 7.16 -14.31 -16.62
N LEU A 442 7.90 -15.39 -16.88
CA LEU A 442 9.04 -15.77 -16.04
C LEU A 442 10.17 -14.77 -16.22
N ALA A 443 10.58 -14.13 -15.13
CA ALA A 443 11.64 -13.12 -15.14
C ALA A 443 12.93 -13.65 -14.49
N LEU A 444 12.83 -14.25 -13.30
CA LEU A 444 13.96 -14.89 -12.63
C LEU A 444 13.60 -16.28 -12.13
N ARG A 445 14.59 -17.18 -12.13
CA ARG A 445 14.44 -18.52 -11.57
C ARG A 445 15.62 -18.92 -10.70
N LYS A 446 15.31 -19.51 -9.54
CA LYS A 446 16.29 -20.16 -8.67
C LYS A 446 17.02 -21.29 -9.42
N GLY A 447 18.33 -21.41 -9.18
CA GLY A 447 19.23 -22.38 -9.79
C GLY A 447 19.84 -21.93 -11.12
N THR A 448 19.37 -20.82 -11.69
CA THR A 448 19.98 -20.16 -12.87
C THR A 448 21.31 -19.52 -12.46
N LEU A 449 22.28 -19.57 -13.38
CA LEU A 449 23.58 -18.89 -13.24
C LEU A 449 23.44 -17.42 -13.61
N TYR A 450 24.02 -16.55 -12.80
CA TYR A 450 24.10 -15.11 -13.06
C TYR A 450 25.54 -14.63 -12.88
N ASN A 451 25.89 -13.62 -13.67
CA ASN A 451 27.10 -12.86 -13.47
C ASN A 451 26.75 -11.74 -12.51
N THR A 452 27.51 -11.64 -11.41
CA THR A 452 27.31 -10.61 -10.39
C THR A 452 28.58 -9.75 -10.31
N PRO A 453 28.51 -8.55 -9.72
CA PRO A 453 29.71 -7.74 -9.50
C PRO A 453 30.79 -8.45 -8.65
N HIS A 454 30.43 -9.48 -7.87
CA HIS A 454 31.35 -10.23 -7.02
C HIS A 454 31.84 -11.56 -7.61
N ALA A 455 31.17 -12.11 -8.63
CA ALA A 455 31.51 -13.40 -9.22
C ALA A 455 31.12 -13.49 -10.70
N GLU A 456 32.00 -14.08 -11.52
CA GLU A 456 31.76 -14.26 -12.96
C GLU A 456 30.58 -15.18 -13.27
N ALA A 457 30.32 -16.19 -12.43
CA ALA A 457 29.14 -17.05 -12.54
C ALA A 457 28.80 -17.67 -11.18
N THR A 458 27.65 -17.31 -10.62
CA THR A 458 27.14 -17.88 -9.37
C THR A 458 25.66 -18.25 -9.52
N ARG A 459 25.23 -19.31 -8.82
CA ARG A 459 23.86 -19.81 -8.91
C ARG A 459 22.95 -19.09 -7.94
N LEU A 460 21.78 -18.68 -8.41
CA LEU A 460 20.77 -18.08 -7.57
C LEU A 460 20.13 -19.11 -6.63
N ARG A 461 20.25 -18.91 -5.32
CA ARG A 461 19.77 -19.83 -4.28
C ARG A 461 18.41 -19.43 -3.71
N SER A 462 18.12 -18.13 -3.60
CA SER A 462 16.79 -17.65 -3.22
C SER A 462 16.48 -16.26 -3.76
N ILE A 463 15.21 -16.05 -4.05
CA ILE A 463 14.61 -14.77 -4.40
C ILE A 463 13.74 -14.32 -3.23
N LEU A 464 13.98 -13.12 -2.72
CA LEU A 464 13.18 -12.53 -1.65
C LEU A 464 12.67 -11.16 -2.10
N MET A 465 11.35 -10.99 -2.01
CA MET A 465 10.64 -9.74 -2.27
C MET A 465 9.91 -9.34 -1.00
N GLU A 466 10.23 -8.17 -0.44
CA GLU A 466 9.72 -7.72 0.86
C GLU A 466 8.89 -6.43 0.73
N PRO A 467 7.75 -6.44 0.04
CA PRO A 467 6.92 -5.23 -0.05
C PRO A 467 6.42 -4.82 1.33
N ARG A 468 6.15 -3.52 1.51
CA ARG A 468 5.48 -3.07 2.73
C ARG A 468 4.01 -3.52 2.69
N ILE A 469 3.69 -4.47 3.56
CA ILE A 469 2.35 -5.06 3.60
C ILE A 469 1.44 -4.20 4.45
N ASP A 470 0.43 -3.61 3.80
CA ASP A 470 -0.71 -3.03 4.49
C ASP A 470 -1.52 -4.12 5.22
N ARG A 471 -1.84 -3.90 6.50
CA ARG A 471 -2.51 -4.89 7.35
C ARG A 471 -3.99 -5.07 7.01
N THR A 472 -4.59 -4.12 6.31
CA THR A 472 -5.98 -4.18 5.83
C THR A 472 -6.12 -5.00 4.56
N GLY A 473 -5.00 -5.25 3.88
CA GLY A 473 -4.95 -5.92 2.59
C GLY A 473 -5.36 -5.02 1.43
N VAL A 474 -5.44 -3.69 1.62
CA VAL A 474 -5.60 -2.74 0.52
C VAL A 474 -4.21 -2.14 0.24
N GLY A 475 -3.62 -2.45 -0.91
CA GLY A 475 -2.34 -1.91 -1.37
C GLY A 475 -2.50 -0.57 -2.10
N GLY A 476 -1.41 -0.09 -2.71
CA GLY A 476 -1.45 1.14 -3.51
C GLY A 476 -1.67 2.44 -2.72
N LYS A 477 -1.66 2.39 -1.39
CA LYS A 477 -1.96 3.53 -0.50
C LYS A 477 -0.89 4.62 -0.43
N GLY A 478 0.19 4.51 -1.21
CA GLY A 478 1.39 5.33 -1.04
C GLY A 478 2.34 4.84 0.06
N LEU A 479 2.28 3.55 0.41
CA LEU A 479 3.34 2.91 1.20
C LEU A 479 4.59 2.67 0.33
N GLY A 480 5.74 2.37 0.94
CA GLY A 480 6.94 1.97 0.19
C GLY A 480 6.70 0.67 -0.58
N GLN A 481 7.01 0.69 -1.88
CA GLN A 481 6.77 -0.41 -2.82
C GLN A 481 8.08 -0.96 -3.40
N VAL A 482 8.09 -2.24 -3.77
CA VAL A 482 9.26 -2.91 -4.37
C VAL A 482 9.21 -2.93 -5.90
N ILE A 483 8.17 -2.36 -6.49
CA ILE A 483 8.00 -2.20 -7.93
C ILE A 483 7.65 -0.74 -8.24
N ASN A 484 8.21 -0.18 -9.32
CA ASN A 484 7.87 1.17 -9.76
C ASN A 484 7.02 1.16 -11.04
N GLU A 485 6.65 2.37 -11.46
CA GLU A 485 5.81 2.62 -12.63
C GLU A 485 6.42 2.17 -13.97
N ASN A 486 7.73 1.92 -14.02
CA ASN A 486 8.44 1.40 -15.20
C ASN A 486 8.49 -0.14 -15.24
N GLY A 487 7.97 -0.79 -14.18
CA GLY A 487 8.05 -2.23 -13.97
C GLY A 487 9.41 -2.71 -13.47
N GLU A 488 10.26 -1.80 -12.96
CA GLU A 488 11.49 -2.19 -12.28
C GLU A 488 11.17 -2.72 -10.89
N VAL A 489 11.80 -3.84 -10.51
CA VAL A 489 11.58 -4.52 -9.24
C VAL A 489 12.87 -4.50 -8.42
N VAL A 490 12.76 -4.28 -7.10
CA VAL A 490 13.85 -4.44 -6.14
C VAL A 490 13.71 -5.75 -5.35
N LEU A 491 14.78 -6.54 -5.33
CA LEU A 491 14.81 -7.89 -4.77
C LEU A 491 16.06 -8.11 -3.93
N SER A 492 15.92 -8.91 -2.86
CA SER A 492 17.05 -9.52 -2.18
C SER A 492 17.34 -10.89 -2.79
N LEU A 493 18.51 -11.04 -3.39
CA LEU A 493 18.97 -12.30 -3.98
C LEU A 493 20.04 -12.93 -3.08
N LEU A 494 19.99 -14.24 -2.89
CA LEU A 494 21.04 -15.02 -2.22
C LEU A 494 21.65 -15.97 -3.24
N PHE A 495 22.97 -16.05 -3.28
CA PHE A 495 23.72 -16.92 -4.19
C PHE A 495 24.38 -18.10 -3.46
N ASP A 496 24.87 -19.08 -4.22
CA ASP A 496 25.46 -20.32 -3.69
C ASP A 496 26.79 -20.13 -2.96
N ASP A 497 27.52 -19.06 -3.27
CA ASP A 497 28.71 -18.62 -2.51
C ASP A 497 28.36 -17.92 -1.18
N GLY A 498 27.08 -17.74 -0.89
CA GLY A 498 26.57 -17.08 0.30
C GLY A 498 26.44 -15.56 0.18
N ALA A 499 26.79 -14.97 -0.96
CA ALA A 499 26.60 -13.55 -1.19
C ALA A 499 25.11 -13.20 -1.21
N LYS A 500 24.76 -12.08 -0.55
CA LYS A 500 23.40 -11.53 -0.53
C LYS A 500 23.42 -10.13 -1.11
N GLU A 501 22.65 -9.94 -2.17
CA GLU A 501 22.62 -8.70 -2.93
C GLU A 501 21.22 -8.09 -2.93
N LEU A 502 21.16 -6.76 -2.89
CA LEU A 502 19.95 -6.01 -3.20
C LEU A 502 20.03 -5.55 -4.65
N VAL A 503 19.21 -6.14 -5.50
CA VAL A 503 19.23 -5.94 -6.96
C VAL A 503 18.00 -5.16 -7.38
N LYS A 504 18.16 -4.23 -8.32
CA LYS A 504 17.06 -3.60 -9.06
C LYS A 504 17.20 -3.85 -10.55
N GLY A 505 16.08 -3.86 -11.25
CA GLY A 505 16.03 -3.83 -12.70
C GLY A 505 14.65 -4.20 -13.22
N LYS A 506 14.49 -4.21 -14.54
CA LYS A 506 13.34 -4.78 -15.23
C LYS A 506 13.71 -6.22 -15.63
N PRO A 507 13.36 -7.21 -14.80
CA PRO A 507 13.85 -8.58 -14.97
C PRO A 507 13.20 -9.28 -16.16
#